data_AF-A0A7K2DG52-F1
#
_entry.id   AF-A0A7K2DG52-F1
#
_cell.length_a   1.000
_cell.length_b   1.000
_cell.length_c   1.000
_cell.angle_alpha   90.00
_cell.angle_beta   90.00
_cell.angle_gamma   90.00
#
_symmetry.space_group_name_H-M   'P 1'
#
loop_
_entity.id
_entity.type
_entity.pdbx_description
1 polymer ?
#
loop_
_entity_poly.entity_id
_entity_poly.type
_entity_poly.pdbx_seq_one_letter_code
_entity_poly.pdbx_strand_id
1 'polypeptide(L)'
;MSAPPGPAVLRSDAFGRVDESSPDAVDLVTGIVTDARFRGDRFELTLCTEPGDFDLLVRDAAPAAVGDRLVYVVDPVKMAGLDSP
;
A
#
# COMPACT_ATOMS: atom_id res chain seq x y z
N MET A 1 -19.34 19.53 -10.31
CA MET A 1 -19.14 18.61 -9.17
C MET A 1 -18.13 17.58 -9.63
N SER A 2 -16.88 17.69 -9.19
CA SER A 2 -15.86 16.66 -9.48
C SER A 2 -16.16 15.46 -8.59
N ALA A 3 -16.15 14.25 -9.17
CA ALA A 3 -16.15 13.03 -8.39
C ALA A 3 -15.00 13.10 -7.36
N PRO A 4 -15.17 12.57 -6.14
CA PRO A 4 -14.04 12.40 -5.25
C PRO A 4 -12.97 11.62 -6.02
N PRO A 5 -11.68 11.99 -5.91
CA PRO A 5 -10.63 11.19 -6.52
C PRO A 5 -10.84 9.75 -6.07
N GLY A 6 -11.00 8.85 -7.03
CA GLY A 6 -11.04 7.42 -6.73
C GLY A 6 -9.75 7.04 -5.99
N PRO A 7 -9.74 5.89 -5.29
CA PRO A 7 -8.57 5.48 -4.53
C PRO A 7 -7.31 5.54 -5.40
N ALA A 8 -6.25 6.15 -4.88
CA ALA A 8 -4.98 6.24 -5.59
C ALA A 8 -4.40 4.83 -5.74
N VAL A 9 -4.52 4.25 -6.94
CA VAL A 9 -3.97 2.92 -7.22
C VAL A 9 -2.47 3.05 -7.44
N LEU A 10 -1.69 2.91 -6.37
CA LEU A 10 -0.23 2.91 -6.45
C LEU A 10 0.26 1.49 -6.79
N ARG A 11 1.29 1.39 -7.64
CA ARG A 11 1.76 0.10 -8.14
C ARG A 11 2.60 -0.63 -7.09
N SER A 12 2.32 -1.93 -6.94
CA SER A 12 2.92 -2.83 -5.95
C SER A 12 4.46 -2.92 -5.96
N ASP A 13 5.14 -2.57 -7.05
CA ASP A 13 6.60 -2.64 -7.13
C ASP A 13 7.30 -1.48 -6.41
N ALA A 14 6.54 -0.43 -6.06
CA ALA A 14 6.99 0.69 -5.26
C ALA A 14 6.90 0.45 -3.74
N PHE A 15 6.31 -0.67 -3.30
CA PHE A 15 6.09 -0.94 -1.88
C PHE A 15 6.77 -2.22 -1.42
N GLY A 16 7.55 -2.14 -0.34
CA GLY A 16 8.13 -3.28 0.34
C GLY A 16 7.58 -3.39 1.77
N ARG A 17 7.01 -4.53 2.14
CA ARG A 17 6.52 -4.77 3.51
C ARG A 17 7.69 -4.82 4.48
N VAL A 18 7.58 -4.12 5.60
CA VAL A 18 8.59 -4.10 6.67
C VAL A 18 7.96 -4.31 8.04
N ASP A 19 8.77 -4.75 9.00
CA ASP A 19 8.38 -4.73 10.40
C ASP A 19 8.34 -3.29 10.92
N GLU A 20 7.31 -2.98 11.72
CA GLU A 20 7.08 -1.65 12.34
C GLU A 20 8.29 -1.15 13.16
N SER A 21 9.17 -2.06 13.58
CA SER A 21 10.37 -1.77 14.36
C SER A 21 11.58 -1.32 13.51
N SER A 22 11.40 -0.93 12.24
CA SER A 22 12.50 -0.47 11.36
C SER A 22 12.64 1.07 11.40
N PRO A 23 13.51 1.64 12.25
CA PRO A 23 13.61 3.10 12.45
C PRO A 23 14.27 3.86 11.28
N ASP A 24 14.89 3.17 10.32
CA ASP A 24 15.74 3.78 9.30
C ASP A 24 15.06 4.00 7.94
N ALA A 25 13.78 3.65 7.80
CA ALA A 25 13.04 3.86 6.56
C ALA A 25 12.44 5.28 6.52
N VAL A 26 12.91 6.07 5.55
CA VAL A 26 12.61 7.52 5.46
C VAL A 26 11.18 7.80 4.97
N ASP A 27 10.58 6.86 4.22
CA ASP A 27 9.23 6.99 3.66
C ASP A 27 8.41 5.72 3.97
N LEU A 28 7.61 5.80 5.04
CA LEU A 28 6.74 4.72 5.50
C LEU A 28 5.27 5.06 5.27
N VAL A 29 4.52 4.07 4.79
CA VAL A 29 3.06 4.11 4.72
C VAL A 29 2.51 2.99 5.58
N THR A 30 1.67 3.36 6.54
CA THR A 30 0.95 2.42 7.39
C THR A 30 -0.51 2.36 6.94
N GLY A 31 -1.08 1.16 6.91
CA GLY A 31 -2.50 1.00 6.61
C GLY A 31 -3.10 -0.25 7.23
N ILE A 32 -4.43 -0.24 7.34
CA ILE A 32 -5.23 -1.38 7.79
C ILE A 32 -5.76 -2.11 6.56
N VAL A 33 -5.56 -3.42 6.49
CA VAL A 33 -6.08 -4.24 5.40
C VAL A 33 -7.61 -4.27 5.46
N THR A 34 -8.26 -3.82 4.39
CA THR A 34 -9.73 -3.78 4.23
C THR A 34 -10.24 -4.85 3.28
N ASP A 35 -9.42 -5.31 2.33
CA ASP A 35 -9.70 -6.45 1.44
C ASP A 35 -8.41 -7.24 1.19
N ALA A 36 -8.54 -8.57 1.09
CA ALA A 36 -7.41 -9.48 0.85
C ALA A 36 -7.83 -10.62 -0.07
N ARG A 37 -7.17 -10.75 -1.22
CA ARG A 37 -7.48 -11.78 -2.22
C ARG A 37 -6.22 -12.50 -2.67
N PHE A 38 -6.23 -13.82 -2.59
CA PHE A 38 -5.16 -14.61 -3.17
C PHE A 38 -5.33 -14.73 -4.69
N ARG A 39 -4.28 -14.40 -5.44
CA ARG A 39 -4.23 -14.36 -6.91
C ARG A 39 -2.98 -15.10 -7.40
N GLY A 40 -3.12 -16.40 -7.63
CA GLY A 40 -2.05 -17.23 -8.19
C GLY A 40 -0.92 -17.47 -7.20
N ASP A 41 0.06 -16.57 -7.15
CA ASP A 41 1.26 -16.64 -6.31
C ASP A 41 1.35 -15.52 -5.26
N ARG A 42 0.41 -14.56 -5.27
CA ARG A 42 0.45 -13.36 -4.41
C ARG A 42 -0.91 -13.01 -3.82
N PHE A 43 -0.89 -12.25 -2.74
CA PHE A 43 -2.04 -11.59 -2.13
C PHE A 43 -2.18 -10.18 -2.70
N GLU A 44 -3.33 -9.90 -3.30
CA GLU A 44 -3.77 -8.55 -3.63
C GLU A 44 -4.49 -7.99 -2.39
N LEU A 45 -3.88 -6.99 -1.75
CA LEU A 45 -4.35 -6.40 -0.51
C LEU A 45 -4.76 -4.95 -0.76
N THR A 46 -5.94 -4.57 -0.30
CA THR A 46 -6.37 -3.18 -0.20
C THR A 46 -6.15 -2.73 1.22
N LEU A 47 -5.41 -1.63 1.41
CA LEU A 47 -5.15 -1.03 2.71
C LEU A 47 -5.74 0.37 2.78
N CYS A 48 -6.54 0.64 3.79
CA CYS A 48 -6.88 2.02 4.14
C CYS A 48 -5.69 2.61 4.91
N THR A 49 -5.00 3.58 4.32
CA THR A 49 -3.81 4.20 4.93
C THR A 49 -4.19 5.03 6.14
N GLU A 50 -3.34 5.18 7.15
CA GLU A 50 -3.57 6.11 8.27
C GLU A 50 -2.96 7.47 7.93
N PRO A 51 -3.70 8.61 8.08
CA PRO A 51 -4.93 8.80 8.86
C PRO A 51 -6.27 8.55 8.12
N GLY A 52 -6.30 7.87 6.99
CA GLY A 52 -7.52 7.51 6.24
C GLY A 52 -7.61 8.19 4.88
N ASP A 53 -6.49 8.74 4.39
CA ASP A 53 -6.50 9.69 3.28
C ASP A 53 -6.70 9.03 1.91
N PHE A 54 -6.30 7.76 1.76
CA PHE A 54 -6.45 7.00 0.52
C PHE A 54 -6.36 5.49 0.74
N ASP A 55 -6.97 4.72 -0.16
CA ASP A 55 -6.74 3.27 -0.23
C ASP A 55 -5.48 2.98 -1.06
N LEU A 56 -4.65 2.09 -0.54
CA LEU A 56 -3.44 1.57 -1.17
C LEU A 56 -3.69 0.13 -1.62
N LEU A 57 -3.46 -0.17 -2.90
CA LEU A 57 -3.52 -1.53 -3.43
C LEU A 57 -2.09 -2.09 -3.58
N VAL A 58 -1.76 -3.16 -2.86
CA VAL A 58 -0.45 -3.82 -2.93
C VAL A 58 -0.58 -5.28 -3.33
N ARG A 59 0.45 -5.83 -3.97
CA ARG A 59 0.60 -7.27 -4.21
C ARG A 59 1.73 -7.81 -3.35
N ASP A 60 1.35 -8.43 -2.25
CA ASP A 60 2.28 -9.01 -1.28
C ASP A 60 2.44 -10.52 -1.53
N ALA A 61 3.64 -11.06 -1.37
CA ALA A 61 3.85 -12.51 -1.34
C ALA A 61 3.47 -13.10 0.02
N ALA A 62 3.53 -12.28 1.08
CA ALA A 62 3.15 -12.68 2.42
C ALA A 62 1.63 -12.63 2.60
N PRO A 63 1.05 -13.62 3.30
CA PRO A 63 -0.36 -13.56 3.68
C PRO A 63 -0.64 -12.39 4.62
N ALA A 64 -1.86 -11.89 4.55
CA ALA A 64 -2.43 -10.93 5.49
C ALA A 64 -3.95 -11.16 5.59
N ALA A 65 -4.53 -10.81 6.73
CA ALA A 65 -5.95 -10.86 6.99
C ALA A 65 -6.55 -9.45 7.02
N VAL A 66 -7.86 -9.37 6.75
CA VAL A 66 -8.61 -8.13 6.97
C VAL A 66 -8.53 -7.73 8.44
N GLY A 67 -8.21 -6.47 8.69
CA GLY A 67 -7.96 -5.92 10.02
C GLY A 67 -6.48 -5.89 10.42
N ASP A 68 -5.58 -6.54 9.68
CA ASP A 68 -4.15 -6.46 9.94
C ASP A 68 -3.64 -5.04 9.69
N ARG A 69 -2.83 -4.52 10.61
CA ARG A 69 -2.07 -3.28 10.44
C ARG A 69 -0.72 -3.62 9.81
N LEU A 70 -0.47 -3.11 8.61
CA LEU A 70 0.75 -3.36 7.85
C LEU A 70 1.51 -2.06 7.58
N VAL A 71 2.83 -2.18 7.54
CA VAL A 71 3.75 -1.07 7.26
C VAL A 71 4.53 -1.38 5.98
N TYR A 72 4.56 -0.43 5.06
CA TYR A 72 5.29 -0.52 3.81
C TYR A 72 6.29 0.62 3.68
N VAL A 73 7.50 0.30 3.24
CA VAL A 73 8.45 1.28 2.73
C VAL A 73 8.05 1.63 1.32
N VAL A 74 8.03 2.93 1.04
CA VAL A 74 7.79 3.47 -0.29
C VAL A 74 9.13 3.73 -0.96
N ASP A 75 9.30 3.27 -2.19
CA ASP A 75 10.41 3.64 -3.04
C ASP A 75 10.06 4.94 -3.79
N PRO A 76 10.59 6.11 -3.37
CA PRO A 76 10.22 7.39 -3.96
C PRO A 76 10.63 7.49 -5.44
N VAL A 77 11.67 6.76 -5.87
CA VAL A 77 12.11 6.73 -7.27
C VAL A 77 11.06 6.05 -8.15
N LYS A 78 10.38 5.03 -7.63
CA LYS A 78 9.29 4.34 -8.35
C LYS A 78 7.97 5.11 -8.30
N MET A 79 7.76 5.91 -7.25
CA MET A 79 6.61 6.82 -7.15
C MET A 79 6.73 8.03 -8.08
N ALA A 80 7.95 8.52 -8.36
CA ALA A 80 8.18 9.64 -9.27
C ALA A 80 7.71 9.36 -10.72
N GLY A 81 7.49 8.09 -11.08
CA GLY A 81 6.89 7.71 -12.37
C GLY A 81 5.35 7.75 -12.41
N LEU A 82 4.69 8.08 -11.30
CA LEU A 82 3.23 8.21 -11.20
C LEU A 82 2.76 9.67 -11.38
N ASP A 83 3.67 10.63 -11.24
CA ASP A 83 3.48 12.01 -11.70
C ASP A 83 3.68 12.08 -13.22
N SER A 84 2.67 11.67 -14.00
CA SER A 84 2.26 12.31 -15.28
C SER A 84 1.41 11.37 -16.14
N PRO A 85 0.43 11.89 -16.92
CA PRO A 85 -0.04 13.27 -17.03
C PRO A 85 -1.39 13.55 -16.35
#